data_AF-A0A4Z0R9T9-F1
#
_entry.id   AF-A0A4Z0R9T9-F1
#
_cell.length_a   1.000
_cell.length_b   1.000
_cell.length_c   1.000
_cell.angle_alpha   90.00
_cell.angle_beta   90.00
_cell.angle_gamma   90.00
#
_symmetry.space_group_name_H-M   'P 1'
#
loop_
_entity.id
_entity.type
_entity.pdbx_description
1 polymer ?
#
loop_
_entity_poly.entity_id
_entity_poly.type
_entity_poly.pdbx_seq_one_letter_code
_entity_poly.pdbx_strand_id
1 'polypeptide(L)' 'MKLIKNCEELKTSLDEQKAIHMYELLYFLYKKGKSNRKYLKAIYKIQYHLTKHEKNINLEWGKFIEAMDSMYGGILF' A
#
# COMPACT_ATOMS: atom_id res chain seq x y z
N MET A 1 15.52 -2.07 -10.10
CA MET A 1 14.31 -1.24 -9.92
C MET A 1 13.72 -0.90 -11.28
N LYS A 2 12.80 -1.72 -11.79
CA LYS A 2 12.14 -1.49 -13.10
C LYS A 2 11.04 -0.40 -13.06
N LEU A 3 10.59 0.00 -11.86
CA LEU A 3 9.40 0.85 -11.68
C LEU A 3 9.70 2.36 -11.69
N ILE A 4 10.94 2.80 -11.42
CA ILE A 4 11.35 4.21 -11.59
C ILE A 4 11.22 4.63 -13.07
N LYS A 5 11.42 3.69 -14.00
CA LYS A 5 11.53 4.01 -15.42
C LYS A 5 10.19 4.34 -16.09
N ASN A 6 9.06 3.99 -15.45
CA ASN A 6 7.73 4.16 -16.03
C ASN A 6 6.91 5.29 -15.35
N CYS A 7 7.49 6.00 -14.37
CA CYS A 7 6.84 7.11 -13.68
C CYS A 7 6.44 8.25 -14.63
N GLU A 8 7.22 8.48 -15.68
CA GLU A 8 6.97 9.55 -16.66
C GLU A 8 5.78 9.24 -17.57
N GLU A 9 5.45 7.97 -17.80
CA GLU A 9 4.40 7.56 -18.74
C GLU A 9 2.98 7.71 -18.17
N LEU A 10 2.82 7.65 -16.83
CA LEU A 10 1.50 7.53 -16.18
C LEU A 10 0.90 8.86 -15.69
N LYS A 11 1.59 10.00 -15.79
CA LYS A 11 1.09 11.35 -15.41
C LYS A 11 0.41 11.45 -14.03
N THR A 12 0.70 10.56 -13.09
CA THR A 12 0.20 10.67 -11.70
C THR A 12 1.13 11.56 -10.89
N SER A 13 0.59 12.36 -9.98
CA SER A 13 1.43 13.21 -9.12
C SER A 13 2.40 12.34 -8.31
N LEU A 14 3.61 12.84 -8.06
CA LEU A 14 4.68 12.09 -7.39
C LEU A 14 4.25 11.59 -5.98
N ASP A 15 3.27 12.23 -5.38
CA ASP A 15 2.76 11.92 -4.05
C ASP A 15 1.77 10.73 -4.05
N GLU A 16 0.92 10.61 -5.07
CA GLU A 16 0.04 9.44 -5.26
C GLU A 16 0.85 8.17 -5.51
N GLN A 17 1.95 8.29 -6.27
CA GLN A 17 2.87 7.17 -6.50
C GLN A 17 3.55 6.73 -5.21
N LYS A 18 4.04 7.66 -4.36
CA LYS A 18 4.68 7.29 -3.08
C LYS A 18 3.72 6.57 -2.13
N ALA A 19 2.45 6.96 -2.10
CA ALA A 19 1.43 6.29 -1.29
C ALA A 19 1.20 4.83 -1.74
N ILE A 20 1.07 4.60 -3.05
CA ILE A 20 0.94 3.26 -3.64
C ILE A 20 2.13 2.37 -3.24
N HIS A 21 3.36 2.88 -3.39
CA HIS A 21 4.57 2.13 -3.02
C HIS A 21 4.64 1.80 -1.52
N MET A 22 4.09 2.66 -0.65
CA MET A 22 4.04 2.37 0.79
C MET A 22 3.03 1.27 1.13
N TYR A 23 1.87 1.24 0.46
CA TYR A 23 0.89 0.17 0.66
C TYR A 23 1.41 -1.19 0.17
N GLU A 24 2.11 -1.23 -0.97
CA GLU A 24 2.78 -2.43 -1.46
C GLU A 24 3.83 -2.96 -0.47
N LEU A 25 4.66 -2.06 0.09
CA LEU A 25 5.67 -2.44 1.09
C LEU A 25 5.03 -2.98 2.38
N LEU A 26 3.99 -2.32 2.88
CA LEU A 26 3.24 -2.77 4.06
C LEU A 26 2.65 -4.17 3.84
N TYR A 27 2.05 -4.39 2.67
CA TYR A 27 1.46 -5.67 2.31
C TYR A 27 2.53 -6.77 2.14
N PHE A 28 3.67 -6.45 1.51
CA PHE A 28 4.79 -7.38 1.40
C PHE A 28 5.29 -7.85 2.77
N LEU A 29 5.51 -6.90 3.70
CA LEU A 29 5.95 -7.21 5.06
C LEU A 29 4.90 -8.04 5.83
N TYR A 30 3.62 -7.74 5.63
CA TYR A 30 2.51 -8.50 6.19
C TYR A 30 2.52 -9.96 5.71
N LYS A 31 2.62 -10.20 4.39
CA LYS A 31 2.56 -11.54 3.80
C LYS A 31 3.79 -12.39 4.13
N LYS A 32 4.99 -11.80 4.19
CA LYS A 32 6.22 -12.53 4.54
C LYS A 32 6.36 -12.77 6.05
N GLY A 33 5.43 -12.28 6.88
CA GLY A 33 5.47 -12.45 8.34
C GLY A 33 6.69 -11.79 9.00
N LYS A 34 7.36 -10.86 8.31
CA LYS A 34 8.63 -10.25 8.76
C LYS A 34 8.44 -9.04 9.69
N SER A 35 7.20 -8.76 10.09
CA SER A 35 6.89 -7.68 11.03
C SER A 35 5.65 -8.02 11.84
N ASN A 36 5.50 -7.34 12.98
CA ASN A 36 4.34 -7.51 13.84
C ASN A 36 3.10 -6.89 13.18
N ARG A 37 2.06 -7.71 12.98
CA ARG A 37 0.80 -7.31 12.35
C ARG A 37 0.13 -6.11 13.02
N LYS A 38 0.27 -5.98 14.35
CA LYS A 38 -0.28 -4.84 15.12
C LYS A 38 0.40 -3.52 14.72
N TYR A 39 1.73 -3.54 14.53
CA TYR A 39 2.48 -2.35 14.12
C TYR A 39 2.23 -1.99 12.66
N LEU A 40 2.13 -2.97 11.76
CA LEU A 40 1.77 -2.73 10.35
C LEU A 40 0.39 -2.07 10.23
N LYS A 41 -0.60 -2.56 11.00
CA LYS A 41 -1.93 -1.95 11.06
C LYS A 41 -1.90 -0.53 11.62
N ALA A 42 -1.02 -0.24 12.58
CA ALA A 42 -0.86 1.10 13.12
C ALA A 42 -0.25 2.07 12.09
N ILE A 43 0.77 1.63 11.34
CA ILE A 43 1.38 2.44 10.27
C ILE A 43 0.36 2.74 9.17
N TYR A 44 -0.42 1.73 8.75
CA TYR A 44 -1.51 1.93 7.79
C TYR A 44 -2.55 2.95 8.27
N LYS A 45 -2.93 2.91 9.56
CA LYS A 45 -3.83 3.90 10.15
C LYS A 45 -3.23 5.30 10.22
N ILE A 46 -1.93 5.43 10.45
CA ILE A 46 -1.27 6.74 10.42
C ILE A 46 -1.34 7.30 9.00
N GLN A 47 -1.09 6.47 7.98
CA GLN A 47 -1.22 6.86 6.57
C GLN A 47 -2.65 7.27 6.21
N TYR A 48 -3.65 6.56 6.73
CA TYR A 48 -5.07 6.91 6.59
C TYR A 48 -5.43 8.32 7.10
N HIS A 49 -4.63 8.89 8.00
CA HIS A 49 -4.87 10.19 8.61
C HIS A 49 -3.96 11.30 8.08
N LEU A 50 -3.05 11.01 7.14
CA LEU A 50 -2.11 12.01 6.60
C LEU A 50 -2.82 13.05 5.72
N THR A 51 -3.87 12.68 4.98
CA THR A 51 -4.68 13.64 4.23
C THR A 51 -6.19 13.41 4.41
N LYS A 52 -6.99 14.49 4.36
CA LYS A 52 -8.47 14.41 4.41
C LYS A 52 -9.04 13.58 3.24
N HIS A 53 -8.32 13.49 2.13
CA HIS A 53 -8.69 12.75 0.93
C HIS A 53 -8.56 11.24 1.14
N GLU A 54 -7.44 10.78 1.70
CA GLU A 54 -7.18 9.37 2.00
C GLU A 54 -8.20 8.77 2.97
N LYS A 55 -8.70 9.57 3.92
CA LYS A 55 -9.70 9.12 4.88
C LYS A 55 -11.02 8.66 4.22
N ASN A 56 -11.38 9.19 3.06
CA ASN A 56 -12.62 8.85 2.37
C ASN A 56 -12.47 7.68 1.38
N ILE A 57 -11.24 7.36 0.98
CA ILE A 57 -10.96 6.45 -0.14
C ILE A 57 -10.28 5.17 0.36
N ASN A 58 -9.52 5.26 1.45
CA ASN A 58 -8.81 4.11 1.97
C ASN A 58 -9.77 3.09 2.60
N LEU A 59 -9.50 1.82 2.27
CA LEU A 59 -10.24 0.68 2.79
C LEU A 59 -9.97 0.48 4.29
N GLU A 60 -10.92 -0.15 4.98
CA GLU A 60 -10.60 -0.69 6.30
C GLU A 60 -9.51 -1.78 6.17
N TRP A 61 -8.68 -1.94 7.21
CA TRP A 61 -7.52 -2.85 7.16
C TRP A 61 -7.84 -4.25 6.60
N GLY A 62 -8.98 -4.85 6.94
CA GLY A 62 -9.37 -6.15 6.39
C GLY A 62 -9.59 -6.12 4.88
N LYS A 63 -10.41 -5.16 4.42
CA LYS A 63 -10.69 -4.92 3.00
C LYS A 63 -9.44 -4.52 2.22
N PHE A 64 -8.52 -3.79 2.84
CA PHE A 64 -7.21 -3.50 2.26
C PHE A 64 -6.42 -4.77 1.98
N ILE A 65 -6.34 -5.69 2.96
CA ILE A 65 -5.65 -6.97 2.76
C ILE A 65 -6.34 -7.80 1.68
N GLU A 66 -7.67 -7.88 1.67
CA GLU A 66 -8.43 -8.60 0.63
C GLU A 66 -8.17 -8.05 -0.77
N ALA A 67 -8.16 -6.72 -0.92
CA ALA A 67 -7.86 -6.07 -2.20
C ALA A 67 -6.43 -6.38 -2.66
N MET A 68 -5.45 -6.30 -1.75
CA MET A 68 -4.05 -6.62 -2.06
C MET A 68 -3.84 -8.12 -2.33
N ASP A 69 -4.58 -9.01 -1.66
CA ASP A 69 -4.60 -10.44 -1.95
C ASP A 69 -5.14 -10.71 -3.35
N SER A 70 -6.21 -10.04 -3.76
CA SER A 70 -6.76 -10.15 -5.11
C SER A 70 -5.82 -9.65 -6.21
N MET A 71 -5.01 -8.62 -5.92
CA MET A 71 -4.10 -8.01 -6.90
C MET A 71 -2.75 -8.74 -6.97
N TYR A 72 -2.19 -9.15 -5.83
CA TYR A 72 -0.82 -9.62 -5.72
C TYR A 72 -0.68 -11.05 -5.16
N GLY A 73 -1.77 -11.68 -4.73
CA GLY A 73 -1.75 -12.99 -4.09
C GLY A 73 -1.08 -14.08 -4.93
N GLY A 74 -1.15 -13.99 -6.27
CA GLY A 74 -0.48 -14.89 -7.19
C GLY A 74 0.85 -14.39 -7.78
N ILE A 75 1.31 -13.18 -7.42
CA ILE A 75 2.54 -12.56 -7.98
C ILE A 75 3.67 -12.55 -6.94
N LEU A 76 3.35 -12.42 -5.66
CA LEU A 76 4.35 -12.32 -4.57
C LEU A 76 4.78 -13.68 -4.00
N PHE A 77 4.29 -14.78 -4.60
CA PHE A 77 4.59 -16.18 -4.25
C PHE A 77 4.54 -17.07 -5.48
#